data_AF-A0A7S0GPW9-F1
#
_entry.id   AF-A0A7S0GPW9-F1
#
_cell.length_a   1.000
_cell.length_b   1.000
_cell.length_c   1.000
_cell.angle_alpha   90.00
_cell.angle_beta   90.00
_cell.angle_gamma   90.00
#
_symmetry.space_group_name_H-M   'P 1'
#
loop_
_entity.id
_entity.type
_entity.pdbx_description
1 polymer ?
#
loop_
_entity_poly.entity_id
_entity_poly.type
_entity_poly.pdbx_seq_one_letter_code
_entity_poly.pdbx_strand_id
1 'polypeptide(L)'
;DVERYAEFVPFVKTSFAVKKTLSRSTMPNPANESESAHAIDVVWAYNRVKPPVASARDYCIKIVSDANDDTSDDDFSSSNVFVASWEVDNTEGPRPCVGVVRLRQNRGSWRVADDARGGVAVTYRVLTDPGAGVPGWLVDVANKTSVPDVLRAFAGRATSGLYEEEATIKQRDDKARAERGKKAAA
;
A
#
# COMPACT_ATOMS: atom_id res chain seq x y z
N ASP A 1 2.02 -3.85 -1.67
CA ASP A 1 1.41 -4.40 -2.90
C ASP A 1 0.92 -3.33 -3.89
N VAL A 2 1.62 -2.19 -4.01
CA VAL A 2 1.13 -1.07 -4.85
C VAL A 2 1.14 -1.40 -6.34
N GLU A 3 2.08 -2.25 -6.78
CA GLU A 3 2.23 -2.63 -8.18
C GLU A 3 1.03 -3.42 -8.73
N ARG A 4 0.27 -4.07 -7.85
CA ARG A 4 -0.86 -4.93 -8.22
C ARG A 4 -2.21 -4.23 -8.10
N TYR A 5 -2.24 -2.93 -7.82
CA TYR A 5 -3.51 -2.20 -7.68
C TYR A 5 -4.40 -2.29 -8.93
N ALA A 6 -3.81 -2.39 -10.13
CA ALA A 6 -4.57 -2.55 -11.37
C ALA A 6 -5.33 -3.90 -11.46
N GLU A 7 -4.96 -4.90 -10.66
CA GLU A 7 -5.60 -6.22 -10.65
C GLU A 7 -6.95 -6.21 -9.91
N PHE A 8 -7.08 -5.37 -8.87
CA PHE A 8 -8.22 -5.47 -7.95
C PHE A 8 -8.85 -4.13 -7.57
N VAL A 9 -8.12 -3.02 -7.62
CA VAL A 9 -8.66 -1.71 -7.20
C VAL A 9 -9.56 -1.15 -8.31
N PRO A 10 -10.82 -0.79 -8.02
CA PRO A 10 -11.74 -0.26 -9.01
C PRO A 10 -11.16 0.92 -9.79
N PHE A 11 -11.36 0.90 -11.11
CA PHE A 11 -10.99 1.96 -12.05
C PHE A 11 -9.49 2.23 -12.20
N VAL A 12 -8.61 1.59 -11.43
CA VAL A 12 -7.16 1.64 -11.67
C VAL A 12 -6.86 0.87 -12.96
N LYS A 13 -6.21 1.53 -13.91
CA LYS A 13 -5.80 0.94 -15.19
C LYS A 13 -4.32 0.59 -15.22
N THR A 14 -3.53 1.32 -14.47
CA THR A 14 -2.09 1.10 -14.36
C THR A 14 -1.64 1.53 -12.99
N SER A 15 -0.81 0.72 -12.36
CA SER A 15 -0.11 1.08 -11.14
C SER A 15 1.28 0.46 -11.14
N PHE A 16 2.27 1.20 -10.66
CA PHE A 16 3.62 0.68 -10.43
C PHE A 16 4.34 1.52 -9.38
N ALA A 17 5.30 0.90 -8.70
CA ALA A 17 6.21 1.61 -7.81
C ALA A 17 7.25 2.37 -8.65
N VAL A 18 7.35 3.68 -8.42
CA VAL A 18 8.38 4.55 -9.00
C VAL A 18 9.71 4.32 -8.28
N LYS A 19 9.67 4.33 -6.94
CA LYS A 19 10.82 4.03 -6.07
C LYS A 19 10.34 3.56 -4.69
N LYS A 20 11.20 2.82 -4.00
CA LYS A 20 10.97 2.30 -2.64
C LYS A 20 12.20 2.55 -1.80
N THR A 21 12.00 3.07 -0.59
CA THR A 21 13.00 3.16 0.46
C THR A 21 12.45 2.37 1.63
N LEU A 22 12.97 1.16 1.83
CA LEU A 22 12.49 0.26 2.88
C LEU A 22 13.51 0.24 4.01
N SER A 23 13.04 0.43 5.24
CA SER A 23 13.87 0.29 6.43
C SER A 23 14.22 -1.18 6.58
N ARG A 24 15.48 -1.51 6.34
CA ARG A 24 15.98 -2.86 6.50
C ARG A 24 16.08 -3.13 8.00
N SER A 25 15.35 -4.13 8.51
CA SER A 25 15.50 -4.64 9.88
C SER A 25 16.99 -4.85 10.13
N THR A 26 17.57 -3.94 10.92
CA THR A 26 18.97 -4.00 11.32
C THR A 26 18.90 -4.51 12.75
N MET A 27 19.49 -5.68 13.00
CA MET A 27 19.59 -6.29 14.33
C MET A 27 19.90 -5.22 15.38
N PRO A 28 19.22 -5.22 16.55
CA PRO A 28 19.44 -4.19 17.56
C PRO A 28 20.90 -4.20 18.00
N ASN A 29 21.58 -3.06 17.86
CA ASN A 29 22.88 -2.85 18.50
C ASN A 29 22.61 -2.53 19.98
N PRO A 30 23.08 -3.36 20.95
CA PRO A 30 22.74 -3.20 22.37
C PRO A 30 23.38 -1.98 23.07
N ALA A 31 23.89 -1.00 22.32
CA ALA A 31 24.63 0.14 22.85
C ALA A 31 23.83 1.47 22.88
N ASN A 32 22.61 1.54 22.34
CA ASN A 32 21.79 2.76 22.35
C ASN A 32 20.35 2.47 22.80
N GLU A 33 20.11 2.40 24.10
CA GLU A 33 18.77 2.28 24.72
C GLU A 33 18.01 3.62 24.81
N SER A 34 18.21 4.53 23.87
CA SER A 34 17.48 5.81 23.87
C SER A 34 17.18 6.21 22.44
N GLU A 35 15.88 6.25 22.12
CA GLU A 35 15.25 6.37 20.80
C GLU A 35 15.14 5.05 20.01
N SER A 36 14.04 4.33 20.25
CA SER A 36 13.41 3.49 19.23
C SER A 36 13.07 4.38 18.03
N ALA A 37 14.01 4.57 17.12
CA ALA A 37 13.72 5.11 15.80
C ALA A 37 12.77 4.12 15.13
N HIS A 38 11.48 4.40 15.15
CA HIS A 38 10.49 3.61 14.40
C HIS A 38 10.97 3.57 12.95
N ALA A 39 11.32 2.36 12.49
CA ALA A 39 11.71 2.14 11.12
C ALA A 39 10.53 2.54 10.22
N ILE A 40 10.79 3.30 9.16
CA ILE A 40 9.76 3.83 8.26
C ILE A 40 10.02 3.33 6.85
N ASP A 41 8.97 2.84 6.20
CA ASP A 41 8.97 2.51 4.79
C ASP A 41 8.36 3.66 3.98
N VAL A 42 8.99 3.97 2.85
CA VAL A 42 8.52 5.00 1.92
C VAL A 42 8.44 4.43 0.51
N VAL A 43 7.27 4.55 -0.11
CA VAL A 43 7.02 4.07 -1.47
C VAL A 43 6.37 5.17 -2.29
N TRP A 44 6.94 5.47 -3.46
CA TRP A 44 6.28 6.31 -4.45
C TRP A 44 5.55 5.41 -5.44
N ALA A 45 4.25 5.62 -5.60
CA ALA A 45 3.41 4.83 -6.49
C ALA A 45 2.73 5.73 -7.52
N TYR A 46 2.97 5.45 -8.80
CA TYR A 46 2.22 6.07 -9.88
C TYR A 46 0.95 5.28 -10.14
N ASN A 47 -0.16 6.00 -10.31
CA ASN A 47 -1.46 5.42 -10.61
C ASN A 47 -2.12 6.17 -11.76
N ARG A 48 -2.73 5.42 -12.68
CA ARG A 48 -3.65 5.94 -13.69
C ARG A 48 -5.03 5.35 -13.49
N VAL A 49 -6.02 6.21 -13.28
CA VAL A 49 -7.41 5.85 -13.03
C VAL A 49 -8.32 6.32 -14.16
N LYS A 50 -9.31 5.52 -14.51
CA LYS A 50 -10.35 5.90 -15.49
C LYS A 50 -11.72 5.54 -14.94
N PRO A 51 -12.40 6.46 -14.23
CA PRO A 51 -13.79 6.25 -13.86
C PRO A 51 -14.69 6.27 -15.12
N PRO A 52 -15.90 5.70 -15.07
CA PRO A 52 -16.76 5.52 -16.25
C PRO A 52 -17.14 6.86 -16.91
N VAL A 53 -17.58 7.82 -16.12
CA VAL A 53 -18.25 9.06 -16.58
C VAL A 53 -17.34 10.29 -16.58
N ALA A 54 -16.03 10.13 -16.43
CA ALA A 54 -15.12 11.26 -16.45
C ALA A 54 -13.73 10.88 -16.99
N SER A 55 -12.94 11.87 -17.43
CA SER A 55 -11.65 11.67 -18.11
C SER A 55 -10.64 10.83 -17.33
N ALA A 56 -9.62 10.30 -18.01
CA ALA A 56 -8.54 9.62 -17.30
C ALA A 56 -7.84 10.60 -16.35
N ARG A 57 -7.44 10.13 -15.18
CA ARG A 57 -6.54 10.85 -14.27
C ARG A 57 -5.31 10.06 -13.99
N ASP A 58 -4.25 10.78 -13.68
CA ASP A 58 -3.04 10.19 -13.14
C ASP A 58 -2.50 11.01 -11.97
N TYR A 59 -1.70 10.33 -11.15
CA TYR A 59 -1.02 10.92 -10.01
C TYR A 59 0.11 10.01 -9.54
N CYS A 60 1.14 10.60 -8.96
CA CYS A 60 2.12 9.90 -8.16
C CYS A 60 1.88 10.27 -6.70
N ILE A 61 1.79 9.27 -5.83
CA ILE A 61 1.67 9.46 -4.37
C ILE A 61 2.90 8.93 -3.67
N LYS A 62 3.36 9.66 -2.67
CA LYS A 62 4.33 9.21 -1.68
C LYS A 62 3.55 8.58 -0.54
N ILE A 63 3.79 7.30 -0.29
CA ILE A 63 3.22 6.52 0.81
C ILE A 63 4.30 6.39 1.88
N VAL A 64 3.94 6.70 3.11
CA VAL A 64 4.79 6.53 4.30
C VAL A 64 4.05 5.59 5.25
N SER A 65 4.69 4.51 5.65
CA SER A 65 4.16 3.55 6.62
C SER A 65 5.23 3.18 7.64
N ASP A 66 4.80 2.77 8.82
CA ASP A 66 5.70 2.12 9.76
C ASP A 66 6.24 0.84 9.11
N ALA A 67 7.54 0.59 9.24
CA ALA A 67 8.14 -0.64 8.76
C ALA A 67 7.62 -1.77 9.65
N ASN A 68 7.11 -2.83 9.02
CA ASN A 68 6.73 -4.03 9.76
C ASN A 68 7.97 -4.60 10.46
N ASP A 69 7.93 -4.69 11.78
CA ASP A 69 8.84 -5.55 12.53
C ASP A 69 8.35 -6.99 12.38
N ASP A 70 8.62 -7.59 11.20
CA ASP A 70 8.32 -8.99 10.88
C ASP A 70 9.11 -9.99 11.77
N THR A 71 9.72 -9.55 12.89
CA THR A 71 10.66 -10.35 13.69
C THR A 71 10.35 -10.54 15.17
N SER A 72 9.18 -10.14 15.68
CA SER A 72 8.78 -10.54 17.05
C SER A 72 7.72 -11.66 17.03
N ASP A 73 8.18 -12.91 17.06
CA ASP A 73 7.37 -14.08 17.44
C ASP A 73 6.94 -14.02 18.93
N ASP A 74 7.45 -13.05 19.69
CA ASP A 74 7.30 -12.94 21.14
C ASP A 74 6.97 -11.49 21.57
N ASP A 75 5.74 -11.01 21.35
CA ASP A 75 5.06 -10.19 22.39
C ASP A 75 3.57 -9.96 22.07
N PHE A 76 2.67 -10.47 22.91
CA PHE A 76 1.22 -10.22 22.86
C PHE A 76 0.85 -8.84 23.45
N SER A 77 1.75 -7.86 23.37
CA SER A 77 1.64 -6.60 24.13
C SER A 77 2.13 -5.35 23.37
N SER A 78 1.61 -5.12 22.17
CA SER A 78 1.15 -3.78 21.77
C SER A 78 0.22 -3.95 20.57
N SER A 79 -0.94 -3.31 20.59
CA SER A 79 -1.99 -3.46 19.56
C SER A 79 -1.40 -3.52 18.14
N ASN A 80 -1.68 -4.59 17.38
CA ASN A 80 -1.31 -4.72 15.96
C ASN A 80 -2.02 -3.62 15.16
N VAL A 81 -1.39 -2.45 15.10
CA VAL A 81 -1.93 -1.28 14.42
C VAL A 81 -0.99 -0.95 13.28
N PHE A 82 -1.44 -1.19 12.06
CA PHE A 82 -0.78 -0.71 10.86
C PHE A 82 -1.29 0.69 10.51
N VAL A 83 -0.36 1.63 10.32
CA VAL A 83 -0.66 2.98 9.85
C VAL A 83 0.13 3.28 8.59
N ALA A 84 -0.56 3.80 7.58
CA ALA A 84 0.06 4.35 6.40
C ALA A 84 -0.61 5.68 6.05
N SER A 85 0.17 6.65 5.58
CA SER A 85 -0.34 7.91 5.05
C SER A 85 0.22 8.16 3.66
N TRP A 86 -0.49 8.95 2.87
CA TRP A 86 0.01 9.36 1.58
C TRP A 86 -0.34 10.80 1.22
N GLU A 87 0.44 11.34 0.31
CA GLU A 87 0.22 12.63 -0.33
C GLU A 87 0.72 12.60 -1.78
N VAL A 88 0.24 13.53 -2.60
CA VAL A 88 0.72 13.66 -3.99
C VAL A 88 2.17 14.12 -4.00
N ASP A 89 2.99 13.40 -4.76
CA ASP A 89 4.33 13.84 -5.15
C ASP A 89 4.53 13.54 -6.63
N ASN A 90 3.98 14.43 -7.45
CA ASN A 90 4.03 14.33 -8.91
C ASN A 90 5.42 14.61 -9.49
N THR A 91 6.36 15.09 -8.69
CA THR A 91 7.73 15.40 -9.17
C THR A 91 8.54 14.14 -9.42
N GLU A 92 8.23 13.07 -8.68
CA GLU A 92 8.86 11.75 -8.82
C GLU A 92 8.19 10.90 -9.91
N GLY A 93 6.94 11.20 -10.24
CA GLY A 93 6.18 10.44 -11.24
C GLY A 93 6.56 10.77 -12.69
N PRO A 94 6.04 9.98 -13.65
CA PRO A 94 6.13 10.29 -15.07
C PRO A 94 5.60 11.69 -15.41
N ARG A 95 6.09 12.24 -16.53
CA ARG A 95 5.60 13.52 -17.07
C ARG A 95 4.09 13.44 -17.38
N PRO A 96 3.36 14.57 -17.27
CA PRO A 96 1.94 14.62 -17.62
C PRO A 96 1.66 14.10 -19.03
N CYS A 97 0.62 13.27 -19.16
CA CYS A 97 0.18 12.75 -20.44
C CYS A 97 -0.90 13.64 -21.06
N VAL A 98 -0.84 13.85 -22.37
CA VAL A 98 -1.89 14.57 -23.11
C VAL A 98 -3.22 13.83 -22.95
N GLY A 99 -4.30 14.58 -22.68
CA GLY A 99 -5.64 14.02 -22.49
C GLY A 99 -5.87 13.32 -21.14
N VAL A 100 -4.90 13.37 -20.22
CA VAL A 100 -5.02 12.83 -18.85
C VAL A 100 -4.95 13.99 -17.86
N VAL A 101 -5.92 14.07 -16.94
CA VAL A 101 -5.94 15.11 -15.91
C VAL A 101 -5.03 14.69 -14.76
N ARG A 102 -3.94 15.43 -14.54
CA ARG A 102 -3.03 15.23 -13.42
C ARG A 102 -3.64 15.73 -12.11
N LEU A 103 -3.89 14.83 -11.15
CA LEU A 103 -4.38 15.26 -9.83
C LEU A 103 -3.27 15.99 -9.07
N ARG A 104 -3.63 17.12 -8.47
CA ARG A 104 -2.72 17.93 -7.65
C ARG A 104 -2.95 17.80 -6.15
N GLN A 105 -4.17 17.38 -5.76
CA GLN A 105 -4.53 17.14 -4.38
C GLN A 105 -5.10 15.73 -4.25
N ASN A 106 -4.35 14.89 -3.55
CA ASN A 106 -4.74 13.56 -3.12
C ASN A 106 -3.89 13.24 -1.88
N ARG A 107 -4.50 13.29 -0.72
CA ARG A 107 -3.86 12.89 0.53
C ARG A 107 -4.81 12.03 1.34
N GLY A 108 -4.25 11.18 2.16
CA GLY A 108 -5.08 10.31 2.98
C GLY A 108 -4.28 9.42 3.89
N SER A 109 -5.00 8.51 4.54
CA SER A 109 -4.39 7.53 5.41
C SER A 109 -5.21 6.25 5.53
N TRP A 110 -4.49 5.18 5.84
CA TRP A 110 -4.99 3.91 6.34
C TRP A 110 -4.62 3.79 7.80
N ARG A 111 -5.57 3.31 8.60
CA ARG A 111 -5.30 2.73 9.91
C ARG A 111 -6.03 1.39 9.95
N VAL A 112 -5.29 0.33 10.21
CA VAL A 112 -5.79 -1.03 10.32
C VAL A 112 -5.42 -1.51 11.72
N ALA A 113 -6.40 -1.97 12.48
CA ALA A 113 -6.22 -2.42 13.86
C ALA A 113 -7.12 -3.61 14.13
N ASP A 114 -6.76 -4.42 15.13
CA ASP A 114 -7.64 -5.48 15.62
C ASP A 114 -8.96 -4.88 16.15
N ASP A 115 -10.09 -5.50 15.79
CA ASP A 115 -11.39 -5.24 16.40
C ASP A 115 -11.54 -6.12 17.64
N ALA A 116 -12.16 -5.59 18.69
CA ALA A 116 -12.36 -6.27 19.97
C ALA A 116 -13.18 -7.58 19.87
N ARG A 117 -13.82 -7.84 18.72
CA ARG A 117 -14.61 -9.05 18.42
C ARG A 117 -13.86 -10.07 17.56
N GLY A 118 -12.54 -9.94 17.40
CA GLY A 118 -11.71 -10.85 16.60
C GLY A 118 -11.77 -10.58 15.09
N GLY A 119 -12.16 -9.37 14.70
CA GLY A 119 -12.10 -8.89 13.32
C GLY A 119 -11.00 -7.84 13.12
N VAL A 120 -11.06 -7.12 12.00
CA VAL A 120 -10.15 -6.01 11.71
C VAL A 120 -10.96 -4.73 11.51
N ALA A 121 -10.62 -3.69 12.26
CA ALA A 121 -11.15 -2.34 12.10
C ALA A 121 -10.28 -1.54 11.13
N VAL A 122 -10.87 -1.07 10.04
CA VAL A 122 -10.19 -0.28 9.00
C VAL A 122 -10.74 1.15 8.98
N THR A 123 -9.86 2.14 9.16
CA THR A 123 -10.17 3.55 8.93
C THR A 123 -9.45 4.03 7.68
N TYR A 124 -10.22 4.43 6.67
CA TYR A 124 -9.73 5.01 5.43
C TYR A 124 -10.12 6.49 5.37
N ARG A 125 -9.13 7.36 5.18
CA ARG A 125 -9.34 8.80 4.98
C ARG A 125 -8.79 9.19 3.63
N VAL A 126 -9.55 9.94 2.86
CA VAL A 126 -9.10 10.48 1.58
C VAL A 126 -9.63 11.89 1.40
N LEU A 127 -8.75 12.78 0.99
CA LEU A 127 -9.06 14.11 0.50
C LEU A 127 -8.44 14.25 -0.88
N THR A 128 -9.27 14.30 -1.90
CA THR A 128 -8.83 14.51 -3.27
C THR A 128 -9.61 15.65 -3.92
N ASP A 129 -8.89 16.52 -4.62
CA ASP A 129 -9.51 17.39 -5.62
C ASP A 129 -9.48 16.62 -6.95
N PRO A 130 -10.64 16.21 -7.49
CA PRO A 130 -10.70 15.49 -8.76
C PRO A 130 -10.29 16.35 -9.97
N GLY A 131 -10.04 17.64 -9.77
CA GLY A 131 -9.70 18.61 -10.80
C GLY A 131 -10.91 19.18 -11.53
N ALA A 132 -10.70 20.26 -12.29
CA ALA A 132 -11.73 20.89 -13.11
C ALA A 132 -12.39 19.86 -14.06
N GLY A 133 -13.72 19.79 -14.04
CA GLY A 133 -14.50 18.93 -14.95
C GLY A 133 -15.19 17.71 -14.32
N VAL A 134 -15.24 17.59 -12.98
CA VAL A 134 -16.16 16.66 -12.30
C VAL A 134 -17.36 17.44 -11.77
N PRO A 135 -18.57 17.21 -12.29
CA PRO A 135 -19.78 17.78 -11.71
C PRO A 135 -19.95 17.36 -10.24
N GLY A 136 -20.45 18.25 -9.38
CA GLY A 136 -20.63 17.95 -7.95
C GLY A 136 -21.45 16.68 -7.67
N TRP A 137 -22.47 16.40 -8.48
CA TRP A 137 -23.28 15.17 -8.38
C TRP A 137 -22.46 13.89 -8.55
N LEU A 138 -21.35 13.94 -9.30
CA LEU A 138 -20.47 12.81 -9.53
C LEU A 138 -19.48 12.59 -8.38
N VAL A 139 -19.15 13.65 -7.64
CA VAL A 139 -18.41 13.56 -6.37
C VAL A 139 -19.26 12.83 -5.32
N ASP A 140 -20.56 13.12 -5.26
CA ASP A 140 -21.49 12.46 -4.33
C ASP A 140 -21.70 10.98 -4.64
N VAL A 141 -21.77 10.60 -5.92
CA VAL A 141 -21.82 9.20 -6.34
C VAL A 141 -20.52 8.48 -5.99
N ALA A 142 -19.36 9.09 -6.28
CA ALA A 142 -18.07 8.50 -5.94
C ALA A 142 -17.90 8.28 -4.42
N ASN A 143 -18.38 9.21 -3.60
CA ASN A 143 -18.35 9.06 -2.14
C ASN A 143 -19.29 7.95 -1.63
N LYS A 144 -20.46 7.77 -2.27
CA LYS A 144 -21.45 6.76 -1.85
C LYS A 144 -21.15 5.34 -2.34
N THR A 145 -20.50 5.18 -3.49
CA THR A 145 -20.23 3.85 -4.08
C THR A 145 -18.75 3.51 -4.20
N SER A 146 -17.92 4.43 -4.70
CA SER A 146 -16.52 4.11 -5.02
C SER A 146 -15.64 3.87 -3.79
N VAL A 147 -15.84 4.62 -2.70
CA VAL A 147 -15.07 4.40 -1.45
C VAL A 147 -15.40 3.03 -0.83
N PRO A 148 -16.68 2.64 -0.65
CA PRO A 148 -17.03 1.28 -0.26
C PRO A 148 -16.47 0.20 -1.19
N ASP A 149 -16.47 0.41 -2.51
CA ASP A 149 -15.95 -0.58 -3.46
C ASP A 149 -14.43 -0.74 -3.36
N VAL A 150 -13.70 0.34 -3.11
CA VAL A 150 -12.26 0.27 -2.79
C VAL A 150 -12.05 -0.56 -1.52
N LEU A 151 -12.79 -0.28 -0.45
CA LEU A 151 -12.67 -1.05 0.81
C LEU A 151 -12.98 -2.55 0.61
N ARG A 152 -14.03 -2.88 -0.15
CA ARG A 152 -14.38 -4.28 -0.48
C ARG A 152 -13.29 -4.94 -1.31
N ALA A 153 -12.72 -4.23 -2.28
CA ALA A 153 -11.63 -4.76 -3.11
C ALA A 153 -10.39 -5.07 -2.28
N PHE A 154 -10.00 -4.19 -1.36
CA PHE A 154 -8.90 -4.44 -0.42
C PHE A 154 -9.21 -5.59 0.53
N ALA A 155 -10.44 -5.70 1.05
CA ALA A 155 -10.84 -6.82 1.90
C ALA A 155 -10.82 -8.16 1.15
N GLY A 156 -11.35 -8.19 -0.08
CA GLY A 156 -11.32 -9.38 -0.94
C GLY A 156 -9.89 -9.78 -1.31
N ARG A 157 -9.02 -8.80 -1.55
CA ARG A 157 -7.60 -9.02 -1.79
C ARG A 157 -6.90 -9.62 -0.58
N ALA A 158 -7.10 -9.05 0.61
CA ALA A 158 -6.51 -9.51 1.86
C ALA A 158 -6.96 -10.94 2.25
N THR A 159 -8.19 -11.32 1.90
CA THR A 159 -8.77 -12.63 2.23
C THR A 159 -8.67 -13.65 1.09
N SER A 160 -7.92 -13.35 0.03
CA SER A 160 -7.86 -14.18 -1.17
C SER A 160 -7.01 -15.45 -1.04
N GLY A 161 -6.19 -15.58 0.01
CA GLY A 161 -5.24 -16.69 0.17
C GLY A 161 -3.94 -16.53 -0.64
N LEU A 162 -3.82 -15.46 -1.45
CA LEU A 162 -2.69 -15.26 -2.34
C LEU A 162 -1.37 -15.02 -1.59
N TYR A 163 -1.41 -14.31 -0.46
CA TYR A 163 -0.20 -14.01 0.31
C TYR A 163 0.34 -15.25 1.04
N GLU A 164 -0.56 -16.13 1.49
CA GLU A 164 -0.26 -17.42 2.11
C GLU A 164 0.36 -18.39 1.09
N GLU A 165 -0.19 -18.42 -0.13
CA GLU A 165 0.36 -19.20 -1.24
C GLU A 165 1.76 -18.70 -1.63
N GLU A 166 1.93 -17.38 -1.81
CA GLU A 166 3.21 -16.75 -2.12
C GLU A 166 4.27 -17.02 -1.03
N ALA A 167 3.89 -16.94 0.24
CA ALA A 167 4.76 -17.27 1.37
C ALA A 167 5.20 -18.74 1.34
N THR A 168 4.26 -19.65 1.04
CA THR A 168 4.54 -21.08 0.93
C THR A 168 5.51 -21.39 -0.21
N ILE A 169 5.31 -20.78 -1.39
CA ILE A 169 6.20 -20.95 -2.54
C ILE A 169 7.60 -20.43 -2.22
N LYS A 170 7.69 -19.22 -1.65
CA LYS A 170 8.97 -18.61 -1.25
C LYS A 170 9.73 -19.51 -0.27
N GLN A 171 9.05 -20.04 0.74
CA GLN A 171 9.65 -20.94 1.72
C GLN A 171 10.19 -22.21 1.06
N ARG A 172 9.47 -22.78 0.09
CA ARG A 172 9.92 -23.95 -0.66
C ARG A 172 11.15 -23.65 -1.50
N ASP A 173 11.19 -22.51 -2.19
CA ASP A 173 12.30 -22.11 -3.04
C ASP A 173 13.56 -21.80 -2.21
N ASP A 174 13.41 -21.11 -1.08
CA ASP A 174 14.50 -20.81 -0.16
C ASP A 174 15.10 -22.10 0.42
N LYS A 175 14.25 -23.07 0.80
CA LYS A 175 14.71 -24.39 1.24
C LYS A 175 15.48 -25.12 0.14
N ALA A 176 14.95 -25.15 -1.08
CA ALA A 176 15.61 -25.81 -2.21
C ALA A 176 16.94 -25.15 -2.57
N ARG A 177 17.04 -23.81 -2.45
CA ARG A 177 18.29 -23.07 -2.66
C ARG A 177 19.32 -23.40 -1.58
N ALA A 178 18.91 -23.46 -0.31
CA ALA A 178 19.78 -23.83 0.80
C ALA A 178 20.33 -25.26 0.66
N GLU A 179 19.49 -26.21 0.25
CA GLU A 179 19.91 -27.60 0.00
C GLU A 179 20.89 -27.73 -1.18
N ARG A 180 20.69 -26.98 -2.26
CA ARG A 180 21.66 -26.93 -3.38
C ARG A 180 22.98 -26.31 -2.96
N GLY A 181 22.96 -25.24 -2.16
CA GLY A 181 24.17 -24.61 -1.62
C GLY A 181 24.97 -25.57 -0.73
N LYS A 182 24.30 -26.35 0.12
CA LYS A 182 24.94 -27.38 0.94
C LYS A 182 25.57 -28.51 0.12
N LYS A 183 24.92 -28.95 -0.96
CA LYS A 183 25.45 -29.97 -1.88
C LYS A 183 26.62 -29.48 -2.74
N ALA A 184 26.70 -28.19 -3.04
CA ALA A 184 27.80 -27.60 -3.82
C ALA A 184 29.04 -27.29 -2.95
N ALA A 185 28.88 -27.24 -1.62
CA ALA A 185 29.95 -27.01 -0.66
C ALA A 185 30.53 -28.30 -0.05
N ALA A 186 29.99 -29.46 -0.42
CA ALA A 186 30.44 -30.80 -0.02
C ALA A 186 31.09 -31.51 -1.20
#